data_AF-A0A2S9ATD6-F1
#
_entry.id   AF-A0A2S9ATD6-F1
#
_cell.length_a   1.000
_cell.length_b   1.000
_cell.length_c   1.000
_cell.angle_alpha   90.00
_cell.angle_beta   90.00
_cell.angle_gamma   90.00
#
_symmetry.space_group_name_H-M   'P 1'
#
loop_
_entity.id
_entity.type
_entity.pdbx_description
1 polymer ?
#
loop_
_entity_poly.entity_id
_entity_poly.type
_entity_poly.pdbx_seq_one_letter_code
_entity_poly.pdbx_strand_id
1 'polypeptide(L)'
;MVMIARATTLTPHLPAPSPEQGNSVSQNRQLEANLARVASESPASHKTIDTLLASLTRLFTLVEGNELKATASMFSSYSSEVPNFGVIGQLGAGGLTRILDEARQGGPRAHRAAEEPLTLREKATAFFNLTNSAYFRQTLERIHGSSELKQRVAGLVDVPYLESKQFGAARGSTPEKPLPEQLMLYTFNNENTQDASQNPHLYASTKMVNGQAVETNPAKAGASLTKVQNDFREAAPLASRVWVSADALKADDRLTRRELDFARLNPRNRFDRDHGQFGDQGPVRGQANLPLSQTVVPRGNGFAVWNVKPDTGFAKDAALQHKPVVAGPSGTTDRFMTAARLLGNGLVSGLGLDQPKAGESREQADTRAQREMKELVRWMATGYLVDDNHHSMIEVNLGAANHGLPAQWGPSLYREPFSAPISARGFSVSNSAVMRGLENQPHVNTGYERFRQDLQGGNRAKVTADGRIIGA
;
A
#
# COMPACT_ATOMS: atom_id res chain seq x y z
N MET A 1 29.26 12.39 59.44
CA MET A 1 27.99 11.79 59.88
C MET A 1 27.11 11.68 58.64
N VAL A 2 26.95 10.46 58.15
CA VAL A 2 26.34 10.11 56.86
C VAL A 2 24.88 9.72 57.13
N MET A 3 23.92 10.27 56.38
CA MET A 3 22.66 9.58 56.10
C MET A 3 22.20 9.78 54.65
N ILE A 4 22.20 8.61 54.01
CA ILE A 4 21.65 8.13 52.75
C ILE A 4 20.20 8.59 52.49
N ALA A 5 19.90 8.95 51.24
CA ALA A 5 18.65 8.58 50.59
C ALA A 5 18.88 8.40 49.07
N ARG A 6 18.95 7.14 48.64
CA ARG A 6 18.91 6.71 47.23
C ARG A 6 17.45 6.77 46.76
N ALA A 7 17.20 7.45 45.64
CA ALA A 7 15.97 7.26 44.86
C ALA A 7 16.33 6.56 43.55
N THR A 8 16.37 5.23 43.59
CA THR A 8 16.30 4.37 42.41
C THR A 8 14.88 4.45 41.85
N THR A 9 14.71 5.14 40.73
CA THR A 9 13.51 5.00 39.89
C THR A 9 13.56 3.65 39.19
N LEU A 10 12.78 2.71 39.72
CA LEU A 10 12.43 1.45 39.07
C LEU A 10 11.72 1.77 37.75
N THR A 11 12.42 1.58 36.64
CA THR A 11 11.77 1.33 35.35
C THR A 11 11.10 -0.04 35.45
N PRO A 12 9.82 -0.21 35.08
CA PRO A 12 9.27 -1.54 34.90
C PRO A 12 9.95 -2.13 33.67
N HIS A 13 10.97 -2.96 33.90
CA HIS A 13 11.43 -3.90 32.91
C HIS A 13 10.26 -4.81 32.55
N LEU A 14 9.64 -4.58 31.40
CA LEU A 14 8.87 -5.62 30.73
C LEU A 14 9.78 -6.85 30.63
N PRO A 15 9.35 -8.04 31.10
CA PRO A 15 10.16 -9.23 30.95
C PRO A 15 10.42 -9.44 29.46
N ALA A 16 11.69 -9.54 29.07
CA ALA A 16 12.04 -10.00 27.74
C ALA A 16 11.42 -11.40 27.60
N PRO A 17 10.54 -11.63 26.61
CA PRO A 17 9.99 -12.97 26.42
C PRO A 17 11.14 -13.91 26.07
N SER A 18 11.17 -15.05 26.76
CA SER A 18 12.18 -16.09 26.62
C SER A 18 12.39 -16.48 25.14
N PRO A 19 13.61 -16.85 24.72
CA PRO A 19 13.93 -17.18 23.32
C PRO A 19 13.19 -18.38 22.71
N GLU A 20 12.35 -19.10 23.47
CA GLU A 20 11.83 -20.44 23.11
C GLU A 20 10.30 -20.56 23.02
N GLN A 21 9.54 -19.47 22.97
CA GLN A 21 8.10 -19.55 22.62
C GLN A 21 7.83 -18.74 21.34
N GLY A 22 8.16 -19.36 20.20
CA GLY A 22 7.73 -18.86 18.90
C GLY A 22 6.21 -18.94 18.77
N ASN A 23 5.56 -17.84 18.40
CA ASN A 23 4.15 -17.83 18.05
C ASN A 23 3.90 -18.82 16.89
N SER A 24 2.79 -19.55 16.96
CA SER A 24 2.26 -20.31 15.83
C SER A 24 1.83 -19.39 14.67
N VAL A 25 1.62 -19.94 13.48
CA VAL A 25 1.18 -19.17 12.30
C VAL A 25 -0.15 -18.47 12.56
N SER A 26 -1.11 -19.11 13.23
CA SER A 26 -2.40 -18.51 13.56
C SER A 26 -2.27 -17.36 14.56
N GLN A 27 -1.43 -17.51 15.58
CA GLN A 27 -1.11 -16.42 16.51
C GLN A 27 -0.45 -15.24 15.79
N ASN A 28 0.47 -15.51 14.86
CA ASN A 28 1.10 -14.45 14.05
C ASN A 28 0.11 -13.76 13.11
N ARG A 29 -0.85 -14.48 12.51
CA ARG A 29 -1.93 -13.84 11.71
C ARG A 29 -2.77 -12.89 12.55
N GLN A 30 -3.14 -13.29 13.76
CA GLN A 30 -3.92 -12.43 14.65
C GLN A 30 -3.12 -11.19 15.08
N LEU A 31 -1.83 -11.37 15.36
CA LEU A 31 -0.92 -10.27 15.68
C LEU A 31 -0.78 -9.30 14.49
N GLU A 32 -0.58 -9.81 13.27
CA GLU A 32 -0.51 -8.98 12.07
C GLU A 32 -1.80 -8.19 11.85
N ALA A 33 -2.98 -8.81 12.01
CA ALA A 33 -4.25 -8.14 11.84
C ALA A 33 -4.45 -7.00 12.84
N ASN A 34 -4.17 -7.25 14.13
CA ASN A 34 -4.25 -6.20 15.15
C ASN A 34 -3.23 -5.08 14.88
N LEU A 35 -1.99 -5.42 14.54
CA LEU A 35 -0.94 -4.44 14.28
C LEU A 35 -1.22 -3.60 13.03
N ALA A 36 -1.79 -4.23 12.00
CA ALA A 36 -2.23 -3.54 10.79
C ALA A 36 -3.37 -2.58 11.07
N ARG A 37 -4.31 -2.94 11.96
CA ARG A 37 -5.36 -2.03 12.40
C ARG A 37 -4.80 -0.82 13.14
N VAL A 38 -3.88 -1.02 14.10
CA VAL A 38 -3.14 0.07 14.75
C VAL A 38 -2.45 0.96 13.70
N ALA A 39 -1.79 0.37 12.70
CA ALA A 39 -1.16 1.12 11.62
C ALA A 39 -2.17 1.90 10.79
N SER A 40 -3.32 1.30 10.46
CA SER A 40 -4.36 1.87 9.62
C SER A 40 -5.02 3.10 10.25
N GLU A 41 -5.18 3.10 11.57
CA GLU A 41 -5.80 4.20 12.33
C GLU A 41 -4.77 5.20 12.86
N SER A 42 -3.47 4.92 12.70
CA SER A 42 -2.44 5.77 13.27
C SER A 42 -2.35 7.14 12.60
N PRO A 43 -2.17 8.22 13.38
CA PRO A 43 -1.88 9.55 12.83
C PRO A 43 -0.66 9.56 11.91
N ALA A 44 0.34 8.73 12.20
CA ALA A 44 1.54 8.59 11.37
C ALA A 44 1.20 8.16 9.94
N SER A 45 0.38 7.11 9.76
CA SER A 45 -0.02 6.63 8.43
C SER A 45 -0.87 7.66 7.69
N HIS A 46 -1.86 8.25 8.36
CA HIS A 46 -2.74 9.27 7.77
C HIS A 46 -1.96 10.52 7.33
N LYS A 47 -1.08 11.05 8.17
CA LYS A 47 -0.25 12.22 7.83
C LYS A 47 0.75 11.93 6.72
N THR A 48 1.31 10.72 6.69
CA THR A 48 2.21 10.29 5.61
C THR A 48 1.49 10.28 4.27
N ILE A 49 0.31 9.65 4.18
CA ILE A 49 -0.43 9.58 2.92
C ILE A 49 -1.00 10.94 2.48
N ASP A 50 -1.46 11.76 3.43
CA ASP A 50 -1.94 13.12 3.15
C ASP A 50 -0.81 13.97 2.57
N THR A 51 0.40 13.86 3.13
CA THR A 51 1.57 14.60 2.64
C THR A 51 2.00 14.13 1.26
N LEU A 52 1.93 12.82 0.99
CA LEU A 52 2.19 12.24 -0.33
C LEU A 52 1.19 12.74 -1.38
N LEU A 53 -0.11 12.71 -1.08
CA LEU A 53 -1.18 13.20 -1.95
C LEU A 53 -1.06 14.71 -2.20
N ALA A 54 -0.75 15.49 -1.17
CA ALA A 54 -0.51 16.92 -1.30
C ALA A 54 0.70 17.21 -2.18
N SER A 55 1.81 16.49 -1.99
CA SER A 55 3.03 16.62 -2.79
C SER A 55 2.78 16.25 -4.26
N LEU A 56 2.05 15.16 -4.50
CA LEU A 56 1.66 14.73 -5.84
C LEU A 56 0.78 15.78 -6.54
N THR A 57 -0.19 16.33 -5.82
CA THR A 57 -1.07 17.38 -6.36
C THR A 57 -0.28 18.64 -6.72
N ARG A 58 0.64 19.08 -5.85
CA ARG A 58 1.52 20.23 -6.11
C ARG A 58 2.43 19.97 -7.31
N LEU A 59 2.97 18.76 -7.44
CA LEU A 59 3.80 18.36 -8.57
C LEU A 59 3.04 18.52 -9.90
N PHE A 60 1.84 17.96 -10.00
CA PHE A 60 1.03 18.07 -11.21
C PHE A 60 0.67 19.51 -11.53
N THR A 61 0.26 20.32 -10.55
CA THR A 61 -0.05 21.73 -10.77
C THR A 61 1.17 22.51 -11.26
N LEU A 62 2.37 22.25 -10.71
CA LEU A 62 3.60 22.92 -11.16
C LEU A 62 3.99 22.53 -12.58
N VAL A 63 3.89 21.24 -12.93
CA VAL A 63 4.27 20.74 -14.27
C VAL A 63 3.26 21.16 -15.34
N GLU A 64 1.97 21.19 -15.03
CA GLU A 64 0.94 21.69 -15.96
C GLU A 64 0.92 23.21 -16.06
N GLY A 65 1.40 23.93 -15.03
CA GLY A 65 1.29 25.39 -14.93
C GLY A 65 -0.15 25.88 -14.74
N ASN A 66 -1.12 24.96 -14.59
CA ASN A 66 -2.54 25.27 -14.44
C ASN A 66 -3.22 24.22 -13.55
N GLU A 67 -3.84 24.69 -12.45
CA GLU A 67 -4.48 23.81 -11.47
C GLU A 67 -5.71 23.07 -12.01
N LEU A 68 -6.54 23.73 -12.81
CA LEU A 68 -7.75 23.12 -13.39
C LEU A 68 -7.38 21.98 -14.34
N LYS A 69 -6.37 22.19 -15.19
CA LYS A 69 -5.86 21.17 -16.11
C LYS A 69 -5.24 20.00 -15.36
N ALA A 70 -4.42 20.27 -14.34
CA ALA A 70 -3.84 19.22 -13.50
C ALA A 70 -4.93 18.39 -12.80
N THR A 71 -5.95 19.06 -12.26
CA THR A 71 -7.09 18.43 -11.61
C THR A 71 -7.87 17.54 -12.56
N ALA A 72 -8.24 18.04 -13.74
CA ALA A 72 -8.94 17.26 -14.76
C ALA A 72 -8.15 16.01 -15.18
N SER A 73 -6.83 16.13 -15.39
CA SER A 73 -5.96 15.00 -15.73
C SER A 73 -5.87 13.96 -14.60
N MET A 74 -5.83 14.40 -13.33
CA MET A 74 -5.88 13.48 -12.18
C MET A 74 -7.19 12.70 -12.13
N PHE A 75 -8.34 13.38 -12.31
CA PHE A 75 -9.65 12.70 -12.34
C PHE A 75 -9.73 11.67 -13.48
N SER A 76 -9.29 12.04 -14.67
CA SER A 76 -9.27 11.13 -15.82
C SER A 76 -8.32 9.95 -15.62
N SER A 77 -7.22 10.13 -14.88
CA SER A 77 -6.24 9.07 -14.61
C SER A 77 -6.67 8.15 -13.48
N TYR A 78 -7.43 8.68 -12.53
CA TYR A 78 -7.98 7.93 -11.39
C TYR A 78 -9.19 7.07 -11.80
N SER A 79 -10.00 7.54 -12.75
CA SER A 79 -11.14 6.81 -13.29
C SER A 79 -10.73 5.98 -14.51
N SER A 80 -10.49 4.67 -14.35
CA SER A 80 -10.25 3.81 -15.50
C SER A 80 -11.52 3.60 -16.33
N GLU A 81 -11.39 3.53 -17.66
CA GLU A 81 -12.51 3.23 -18.58
C GLU A 81 -13.17 1.87 -18.32
N VAL A 82 -12.41 0.94 -17.72
CA VAL A 82 -12.88 -0.35 -17.22
C VAL A 82 -12.60 -0.40 -15.72
N PRO A 83 -13.58 -0.11 -14.84
CA PRO A 83 -13.36 -0.17 -13.41
C PRO A 83 -13.05 -1.61 -12.99
N ASN A 84 -11.88 -1.84 -12.41
CA ASN A 84 -11.55 -3.12 -11.77
C ASN A 84 -12.13 -3.12 -10.36
N PHE A 85 -12.96 -4.10 -10.00
CA PHE A 85 -13.60 -4.22 -8.67
C PHE A 85 -12.61 -4.22 -7.48
N GLY A 86 -11.33 -4.54 -7.69
CA GLY A 86 -10.27 -4.49 -6.67
C GLY A 86 -9.71 -3.08 -6.42
N VAL A 87 -10.05 -2.12 -7.28
CA VAL A 87 -9.85 -0.69 -7.05
C VAL A 87 -11.16 -0.20 -6.51
N ILE A 88 -11.19 0.13 -5.21
CA ILE A 88 -12.30 0.70 -4.46
C ILE A 88 -13.35 1.27 -5.41
N GLY A 89 -14.48 0.57 -5.49
CA GLY A 89 -15.61 0.99 -6.31
C GLY A 89 -15.77 2.49 -6.18
N GLN A 90 -15.59 3.17 -7.32
CA GLN A 90 -15.54 4.62 -7.50
C GLN A 90 -16.04 5.33 -6.25
N LEU A 91 -15.10 5.85 -5.45
CA LEU A 91 -15.40 6.71 -4.32
C LEU A 91 -16.56 7.61 -4.74
N GLY A 92 -17.74 7.45 -4.11
CA GLY A 92 -18.99 8.01 -4.61
C GLY A 92 -18.88 9.51 -4.93
N ALA A 93 -19.80 10.02 -5.77
CA ALA A 93 -19.88 11.42 -6.22
C ALA A 93 -19.05 12.43 -5.40
N GLY A 94 -17.80 12.71 -5.83
CA GLY A 94 -16.89 13.66 -5.18
C GLY A 94 -15.78 13.08 -4.28
N GLY A 95 -15.64 11.76 -4.18
CA GLY A 95 -14.71 11.15 -3.23
C GLY A 95 -13.22 11.43 -3.49
N LEU A 96 -12.77 11.48 -4.75
CA LEU A 96 -11.39 11.91 -5.05
C LEU A 96 -11.18 13.39 -4.69
N THR A 97 -12.15 14.27 -4.98
CA THR A 97 -12.09 15.69 -4.60
C THR A 97 -11.88 15.82 -3.09
N ARG A 98 -12.67 15.09 -2.30
CA ARG A 98 -12.57 15.08 -0.84
C ARG A 98 -11.21 14.59 -0.34
N ILE A 99 -10.66 13.52 -0.95
CA ILE A 99 -9.32 13.01 -0.61
C ILE A 99 -8.26 14.08 -0.87
N LEU A 100 -8.29 14.72 -2.04
CA LEU A 100 -7.32 15.74 -2.41
C LEU A 100 -7.45 17.00 -1.53
N ASP A 101 -8.68 17.38 -1.19
CA ASP A 101 -8.96 18.52 -0.30
C ASP A 101 -8.45 18.27 1.12
N GLU A 102 -8.72 17.09 1.70
CA GLU A 102 -8.23 16.74 3.05
C GLU A 102 -6.69 16.69 3.08
N ALA A 103 -6.08 16.13 2.04
CA ALA A 103 -4.63 16.09 1.89
C ALA A 103 -4.00 17.49 1.83
N ARG A 104 -4.56 18.40 1.02
CA ARG A 104 -4.09 19.80 0.89
C ARG A 104 -4.19 20.57 2.21
N GLN A 105 -5.22 20.30 3.00
CA GLN A 105 -5.46 20.95 4.29
C GLN A 105 -4.63 20.35 5.44
N GLY A 106 -3.95 19.23 5.20
CA GLY A 106 -3.08 18.58 6.17
C GLY A 106 -3.85 17.82 7.26
N GLY A 107 -5.02 17.26 6.94
CA GLY A 107 -5.78 16.40 7.84
C GLY A 107 -7.28 16.72 7.86
N PRO A 108 -8.08 15.95 8.61
CA PRO A 108 -9.53 16.13 8.68
C PRO A 108 -9.85 17.45 9.39
N ARG A 109 -10.07 18.53 8.64
CA ARG A 109 -10.89 19.63 9.13
C ARG A 109 -12.36 19.24 9.00
N ALA A 110 -13.19 19.88 9.81
CA ALA A 110 -14.64 19.79 9.79
C ALA A 110 -15.24 20.17 8.42
N HIS A 111 -15.08 19.34 7.39
CA HIS A 111 -16.21 19.05 6.52
C HIS A 111 -17.34 18.71 7.48
N ARG A 112 -18.35 19.60 7.54
CA ARG A 112 -19.52 19.64 8.45
C ARG A 112 -19.43 18.55 9.53
N ALA A 113 -19.31 18.89 10.82
CA ALA A 113 -19.12 17.98 11.97
C ALA A 113 -19.91 16.64 12.02
N ALA A 114 -20.84 16.41 11.08
CA ALA A 114 -21.54 15.17 10.76
C ALA A 114 -20.92 14.28 9.64
N GLU A 115 -19.82 14.64 8.97
CA GLU A 115 -19.22 13.81 7.90
C GLU A 115 -18.22 12.78 8.45
N GLU A 116 -18.40 11.52 8.07
CA GLU A 116 -17.54 10.39 8.45
C GLU A 116 -16.08 10.59 7.96
N PRO A 117 -15.02 10.38 8.78
CA PRO A 117 -13.62 10.56 8.38
C PRO A 117 -13.19 9.73 7.16
N LEU A 118 -12.19 10.20 6.40
CA LEU A 118 -11.53 9.42 5.34
C LEU A 118 -10.63 8.33 5.94
N THR A 119 -10.79 7.09 5.49
CA THR A 119 -9.96 5.96 5.91
C THR A 119 -8.60 5.99 5.23
N LEU A 120 -7.59 5.34 5.83
CA LEU A 120 -6.29 5.15 5.18
C LEU A 120 -6.44 4.41 3.85
N ARG A 121 -7.34 3.43 3.78
CA ARG A 121 -7.64 2.64 2.58
C ARG A 121 -8.04 3.50 1.38
N GLU A 122 -8.95 4.46 1.60
CA GLU A 122 -9.40 5.39 0.55
C GLU A 122 -8.22 6.24 0.03
N LYS A 123 -7.45 6.84 0.95
CA LYS A 123 -6.32 7.73 0.61
C LYS A 123 -5.19 6.98 -0.10
N ALA A 124 -4.80 5.82 0.44
CA ALA A 124 -3.70 5.01 -0.10
C ALA A 124 -4.04 4.45 -1.49
N THR A 125 -5.30 4.04 -1.71
CA THR A 125 -5.76 3.60 -3.05
C THR A 125 -5.72 4.74 -4.05
N ALA A 126 -6.15 5.96 -3.66
CA ALA A 126 -6.06 7.12 -4.54
C ALA A 126 -4.62 7.43 -4.95
N PHE A 127 -3.70 7.45 -3.98
CA PHE A 127 -2.29 7.65 -4.26
C PHE A 127 -1.70 6.55 -5.16
N PHE A 128 -2.02 5.27 -4.87
CA PHE A 128 -1.55 4.15 -5.67
C PHE A 128 -2.01 4.24 -7.13
N ASN A 129 -3.29 4.52 -7.35
CA ASN A 129 -3.85 4.63 -8.71
C ASN A 129 -3.22 5.79 -9.48
N LEU A 130 -3.12 6.95 -8.84
CA LEU A 130 -2.55 8.14 -9.48
C LEU A 130 -1.09 7.91 -9.84
N THR A 131 -0.30 7.31 -8.95
CA THR A 131 1.12 7.05 -9.20
C THR A 131 1.33 5.95 -10.25
N ASN A 132 0.48 4.92 -10.30
CA ASN A 132 0.56 3.89 -11.35
C ASN A 132 -0.04 4.34 -12.71
N SER A 133 -0.55 5.57 -12.81
CA SER A 133 -1.19 6.06 -14.04
C SER A 133 -0.17 6.47 -15.11
N ALA A 134 -0.61 6.47 -16.38
CA ALA A 134 0.18 7.00 -17.49
C ALA A 134 0.51 8.49 -17.29
N TYR A 135 -0.38 9.26 -16.66
CA TYR A 135 -0.20 10.68 -16.41
C TYR A 135 0.95 10.96 -15.43
N PHE A 136 1.08 10.18 -14.35
CA PHE A 136 2.24 10.30 -13.44
C PHE A 136 3.55 10.00 -14.16
N ARG A 137 3.61 8.93 -14.94
CA ARG A 137 4.78 8.60 -15.76
C ARG A 137 5.15 9.71 -16.74
N GLN A 138 4.19 10.19 -17.52
CA GLN A 138 4.42 11.28 -18.48
C GLN A 138 4.86 12.58 -17.79
N THR A 139 4.34 12.87 -16.60
CA THR A 139 4.78 14.00 -15.78
C THR A 139 6.26 13.85 -15.41
N LEU A 140 6.68 12.67 -14.95
CA LEU A 140 8.08 12.42 -14.61
C LEU A 140 9.01 12.35 -15.83
N GLU A 141 8.53 11.90 -16.99
CA GLU A 141 9.26 11.98 -18.27
C GLU A 141 9.56 13.43 -18.67
N ARG A 142 8.55 14.31 -18.56
CA ARG A 142 8.71 15.74 -18.83
C ARG A 142 9.74 16.38 -17.91
N ILE A 143 9.71 16.04 -16.62
CA ILE A 143 10.71 16.51 -15.65
C ILE A 143 12.09 15.94 -16.01
N HIS A 144 12.19 14.64 -16.25
CA HIS A 144 13.45 13.98 -16.59
C HIS A 144 14.11 14.61 -17.83
N GLY A 145 13.32 14.99 -18.84
CA GLY A 145 13.79 15.64 -20.07
C GLY A 145 14.04 17.16 -20.00
N SER A 146 13.78 17.82 -18.86
CA SER A 146 13.84 19.30 -18.77
C SER A 146 14.60 19.77 -17.54
N SER A 147 15.76 20.41 -17.74
CA SER A 147 16.54 21.03 -16.67
C SER A 147 15.77 22.12 -15.92
N GLU A 148 14.95 22.90 -16.63
CA GLU A 148 14.08 23.92 -16.02
C GLU A 148 13.06 23.27 -15.08
N LEU A 149 12.35 22.23 -15.54
CA LEU A 149 11.37 21.54 -14.70
C LEU A 149 12.04 20.87 -13.51
N LYS A 150 13.22 20.25 -13.67
CA LYS A 150 13.99 19.66 -12.56
C LYS A 150 14.24 20.69 -11.45
N GLN A 151 14.73 21.87 -11.80
CA GLN A 151 14.97 22.95 -10.83
C GLN A 151 13.66 23.39 -10.17
N ARG A 152 12.59 23.56 -10.95
CA ARG A 152 11.29 24.00 -10.46
C ARG A 152 10.65 23.01 -9.47
N VAL A 153 10.86 21.70 -9.67
CA VAL A 153 10.24 20.65 -8.84
C VAL A 153 11.18 20.05 -7.79
N ALA A 154 12.43 20.51 -7.68
CA ALA A 154 13.43 19.93 -6.78
C ALA A 154 13.02 19.90 -5.29
N GLY A 155 12.17 20.82 -4.86
CA GLY A 155 11.59 20.80 -3.50
C GLY A 155 10.53 19.73 -3.26
N LEU A 156 10.04 19.06 -4.31
CA LEU A 156 9.04 18.00 -4.26
C LEU A 156 9.60 16.65 -4.70
N VAL A 157 10.41 16.65 -5.75
CA VAL A 157 10.94 15.44 -6.39
C VAL A 157 12.39 15.22 -6.02
N ASP A 158 12.73 13.97 -5.67
CA ASP A 158 14.12 13.52 -5.58
C ASP A 158 14.67 13.38 -7.02
N VAL A 159 15.20 14.48 -7.57
CA VAL A 159 15.71 14.55 -8.95
C VAL A 159 16.84 13.53 -9.20
N PRO A 160 17.85 13.38 -8.33
CA PRO A 160 18.85 12.32 -8.50
C PRO A 160 18.22 10.92 -8.58
N TYR A 161 17.21 10.62 -7.76
CA TYR A 161 16.52 9.34 -7.83
C TYR A 161 15.72 9.18 -9.14
N LEU A 162 15.09 10.24 -9.65
CA LEU A 162 14.43 10.22 -10.95
C LEU A 162 15.42 9.97 -12.10
N GLU A 163 16.59 10.62 -12.08
CA GLU A 163 17.64 10.46 -13.09
C GLU A 163 18.34 9.10 -13.04
N SER A 164 18.24 8.39 -11.91
CA SER A 164 18.66 6.98 -11.82
C SER A 164 17.76 6.03 -12.61
N LYS A 165 16.57 6.48 -13.06
CA LYS A 165 15.63 5.67 -13.84
C LYS A 165 15.97 5.74 -15.32
N GLN A 166 15.70 4.64 -16.03
CA GLN A 166 16.02 4.50 -17.45
C GLN A 166 14.74 4.45 -18.28
N PHE A 167 14.86 4.83 -19.55
CA PHE A 167 13.84 4.55 -20.54
C PHE A 167 13.96 3.10 -21.01
N GLY A 168 12.82 2.48 -21.30
CA GLY A 168 12.77 1.12 -21.85
C GLY A 168 11.48 0.93 -22.64
N ALA A 169 11.33 -0.27 -23.23
CA ALA A 169 10.17 -0.57 -24.07
C ALA A 169 8.84 -0.30 -23.32
N ALA A 170 7.94 0.45 -23.94
CA ALA A 170 6.62 0.71 -23.36
C ALA A 170 5.87 -0.59 -23.10
N ARG A 171 4.97 -0.56 -22.11
CA ARG A 171 4.08 -1.69 -21.82
C ARG A 171 3.26 -2.03 -23.06
N GLY A 172 3.30 -3.29 -23.48
CA GLY A 172 2.60 -3.78 -24.67
C GLY A 172 3.38 -3.58 -25.98
N SER A 173 4.60 -3.05 -25.92
CA SER A 173 5.54 -3.07 -27.04
C SER A 173 5.95 -4.51 -27.32
N THR A 174 5.89 -4.92 -28.58
CA THR A 174 6.41 -6.22 -29.05
C THR A 174 7.37 -5.99 -30.21
N PRO A 175 8.22 -6.97 -30.58
CA PRO A 175 9.07 -6.86 -31.77
C PRO A 175 8.28 -6.52 -33.04
N GLU A 176 7.05 -7.01 -33.16
CA GLU A 176 6.17 -6.81 -34.32
C GLU A 176 5.42 -5.47 -34.28
N LYS A 177 5.22 -4.91 -33.07
CA LYS A 177 4.55 -3.62 -32.85
C LYS A 177 5.36 -2.80 -31.84
N PRO A 178 6.51 -2.25 -32.26
CA PRO A 178 7.32 -1.44 -31.38
C PRO A 178 6.57 -0.17 -31.00
N LEU A 179 6.48 0.08 -29.71
CA LEU A 179 5.99 1.34 -29.16
C LEU A 179 7.17 2.20 -28.72
N PRO A 180 7.04 3.53 -28.72
CA PRO A 180 8.09 4.42 -28.20
C PRO A 180 8.50 4.05 -26.78
N GLU A 181 9.78 4.20 -26.46
CA GLU A 181 10.26 3.95 -25.11
C GLU A 181 9.59 4.87 -24.08
N GLN A 182 9.45 4.36 -22.87
CA GLN A 182 8.84 5.05 -21.74
C GLN A 182 9.76 4.93 -20.52
N LEU A 183 9.71 5.93 -19.66
CA LEU A 183 10.47 5.95 -18.41
C LEU A 183 9.98 4.81 -17.51
N MET A 184 10.91 3.92 -17.18
CA MET A 184 10.68 2.76 -16.33
C MET A 184 10.77 3.20 -14.86
N LEU A 185 9.67 3.72 -14.33
CA LEU A 185 9.59 4.13 -12.93
C LEU A 185 9.74 2.91 -12.00
N TYR A 186 9.05 1.83 -12.34
CA TYR A 186 8.94 0.62 -11.52
C TYR A 186 9.91 -0.46 -11.99
N THR A 187 11.20 -0.14 -11.91
CA THR A 187 12.25 -1.14 -11.94
C THR A 187 12.55 -1.56 -10.52
N PHE A 188 12.53 -2.87 -10.26
CA PHE A 188 12.93 -3.48 -8.99
C PHE A 188 14.45 -3.34 -8.76
N ASN A 189 14.91 -2.10 -8.66
CA ASN A 189 16.27 -1.77 -8.28
C ASN A 189 16.37 -1.92 -6.77
N ASN A 190 17.29 -2.77 -6.31
CA ASN A 190 17.43 -3.04 -4.89
C ASN A 190 18.56 -2.18 -4.31
N GLU A 191 18.19 -1.19 -3.49
CA GLU A 191 19.10 -0.34 -2.71
C GLU A 191 19.69 -1.08 -1.49
N ASN A 192 19.20 -2.28 -1.17
CA ASN A 192 19.62 -3.06 -0.02
C ASN A 192 20.92 -3.83 -0.28
N THR A 193 21.84 -3.71 0.66
CA THR A 193 23.14 -4.38 0.67
C THR A 193 23.14 -5.68 1.47
N GLN A 194 22.01 -6.04 2.09
CA GLN A 194 21.85 -7.28 2.85
C GLN A 194 20.97 -8.29 2.11
N ASP A 195 21.19 -9.57 2.41
CA ASP A 195 20.33 -10.64 1.91
C ASP A 195 18.90 -10.44 2.42
N ALA A 196 17.93 -10.68 1.55
CA ALA A 196 16.51 -10.56 1.86
C ALA A 196 16.02 -11.66 2.82
N SER A 197 16.85 -12.64 3.18
CA SER A 197 16.56 -13.73 4.10
C SER A 197 17.83 -14.26 4.76
N GLN A 198 17.70 -14.81 5.98
CA GLN A 198 18.76 -15.59 6.65
C GLN A 198 18.96 -16.98 6.04
N ASN A 199 18.03 -17.44 5.22
CA ASN A 199 18.06 -18.72 4.53
C ASN A 199 18.17 -18.55 3.00
N PRO A 200 19.15 -17.78 2.48
CA PRO A 200 19.20 -17.45 1.05
C PRO A 200 19.40 -18.69 0.17
N HIS A 201 19.95 -19.78 0.72
CA HIS A 201 20.12 -21.06 0.02
C HIS A 201 18.78 -21.66 -0.46
N LEU A 202 17.66 -21.35 0.20
CA LEU A 202 16.32 -21.83 -0.20
C LEU A 202 15.83 -21.22 -1.52
N TYR A 203 16.44 -20.12 -1.95
CA TYR A 203 16.03 -19.35 -3.12
C TYR A 203 16.93 -19.59 -4.34
N ALA A 204 17.99 -20.39 -4.19
CA ALA A 204 18.88 -20.71 -5.29
C ALA A 204 18.13 -21.52 -6.36
N SER A 205 18.21 -21.08 -7.62
CA SER A 205 17.64 -21.80 -8.75
C SER A 205 18.52 -21.64 -9.99
N THR A 206 18.62 -22.70 -10.78
CA THR A 206 19.28 -22.66 -12.10
C THR A 206 18.22 -22.39 -13.16
N LYS A 207 18.41 -21.34 -13.96
CA LYS A 207 17.52 -20.99 -15.08
C LYS A 207 18.27 -21.04 -16.40
N MET A 208 17.62 -21.50 -17.45
CA MET A 208 18.14 -21.40 -18.80
C MET A 208 17.87 -20.00 -19.35
N VAL A 209 18.92 -19.24 -19.60
CA VAL A 209 18.85 -17.91 -20.24
C VAL A 209 19.65 -17.97 -21.51
N ASN A 210 19.00 -17.76 -22.66
CA ASN A 210 19.63 -17.86 -23.99
C ASN A 210 20.41 -19.18 -24.22
N GLY A 211 19.87 -20.30 -23.73
CA GLY A 211 20.49 -21.62 -23.86
C GLY A 211 21.66 -21.90 -22.91
N GLN A 212 21.98 -20.98 -21.99
CA GLN A 212 22.99 -21.19 -20.94
C GLN A 212 22.34 -21.35 -19.57
N ALA A 213 22.88 -22.26 -18.76
CA ALA A 213 22.50 -22.41 -17.37
C ALA A 213 23.08 -21.25 -16.54
N VAL A 214 22.20 -20.47 -15.93
CA VAL A 214 22.55 -19.34 -15.07
C VAL A 214 22.00 -19.59 -13.68
N GLU A 215 22.88 -19.58 -12.67
CA GLU A 215 22.46 -19.59 -11.28
C GLU A 215 21.86 -18.24 -10.89
N THR A 216 20.69 -18.28 -10.28
CA THR A 216 19.98 -17.08 -9.83
C THR A 216 19.56 -17.26 -8.39
N ASN A 217 19.73 -16.22 -7.60
CA ASN A 217 19.26 -16.19 -6.22
C ASN A 217 18.64 -14.81 -5.92
N PRO A 218 17.31 -14.70 -5.98
CA PRO A 218 16.63 -13.43 -5.78
C PRO A 218 16.61 -12.96 -4.32
N ALA A 219 17.08 -13.78 -3.36
CA ALA A 219 17.21 -13.40 -1.95
C ALA A 219 18.59 -12.84 -1.59
N LYS A 220 19.57 -12.86 -2.51
CA LYS A 220 20.90 -12.28 -2.25
C LYS A 220 20.89 -10.75 -2.31
N ALA A 221 21.81 -10.12 -1.59
CA ALA A 221 22.05 -8.68 -1.63
C ALA A 221 22.12 -8.16 -3.08
N GLY A 222 21.46 -7.02 -3.35
CA GLY A 222 21.35 -6.44 -4.69
C GLY A 222 20.37 -7.15 -5.66
N ALA A 223 19.94 -8.38 -5.37
CA ALA A 223 18.86 -9.06 -6.11
C ALA A 223 17.49 -8.71 -5.52
N SER A 224 16.37 -8.99 -6.20
CA SER A 224 15.05 -8.60 -5.71
C SER A 224 14.01 -9.72 -5.81
N LEU A 225 13.43 -10.08 -4.67
CA LEU A 225 12.33 -11.04 -4.58
C LEU A 225 11.05 -10.54 -5.26
N THR A 226 10.77 -9.23 -5.21
CA THR A 226 9.58 -8.67 -5.87
C THR A 226 9.73 -8.64 -7.39
N LYS A 227 10.97 -8.56 -7.91
CA LYS A 227 11.25 -8.66 -9.35
C LYS A 227 10.77 -9.97 -9.95
N VAL A 228 10.92 -11.03 -9.18
CA VAL A 228 10.57 -12.39 -9.59
C VAL A 228 9.39 -12.92 -8.77
N GLN A 229 8.50 -12.05 -8.29
CA GLN A 229 7.35 -12.42 -7.45
C GLN A 229 6.49 -13.56 -8.06
N ASN A 230 6.40 -13.63 -9.40
CA ASN A 230 5.65 -14.69 -10.11
C ASN A 230 6.31 -16.08 -10.01
N ASP A 231 7.58 -16.16 -9.63
CA ASP A 231 8.21 -17.44 -9.29
C ASP A 231 7.63 -18.02 -7.99
N PHE A 232 7.16 -17.15 -7.08
CA PHE A 232 6.67 -17.51 -5.74
C PHE A 232 5.16 -17.61 -5.63
N ARG A 233 4.42 -17.07 -6.61
CA ARG A 233 2.96 -17.02 -6.58
C ARG A 233 2.32 -17.41 -7.91
N GLU A 234 1.05 -17.72 -7.85
CA GLU A 234 0.20 -17.99 -9.00
C GLU A 234 -1.17 -17.33 -8.82
N ALA A 235 -1.83 -17.03 -9.94
CA ALA A 235 -3.16 -16.45 -9.89
C ALA A 235 -4.14 -17.45 -9.25
N ALA A 236 -4.85 -17.01 -8.22
CA ALA A 236 -5.91 -17.83 -7.64
C ALA A 236 -7.08 -17.95 -8.64
N PRO A 237 -7.74 -19.11 -8.74
CA PRO A 237 -8.80 -19.36 -9.74
C PRO A 237 -9.95 -18.34 -9.71
N LEU A 238 -10.15 -17.65 -8.58
CA LEU A 238 -11.29 -16.77 -8.32
C LEU A 238 -10.86 -15.32 -8.00
N ALA A 239 -9.70 -14.88 -8.50
CA ALA A 239 -9.05 -13.61 -8.19
C ALA A 239 -9.93 -12.36 -8.11
N SER A 240 -10.90 -12.21 -9.02
CA SER A 240 -11.77 -11.02 -9.07
C SER A 240 -13.20 -11.27 -8.63
N ARG A 241 -13.43 -12.41 -7.98
CA ARG A 241 -14.74 -12.93 -7.65
C ARG A 241 -15.00 -12.94 -6.14
N VAL A 242 -14.10 -12.47 -5.30
CA VAL A 242 -14.30 -12.49 -3.84
C VAL A 242 -14.97 -11.21 -3.36
N TRP A 243 -15.98 -11.40 -2.51
CA TRP A 243 -16.75 -10.31 -1.90
C TRP A 243 -17.16 -10.67 -0.47
N VAL A 244 -17.71 -9.70 0.25
CA VAL A 244 -18.26 -9.88 1.59
C VAL A 244 -19.53 -9.04 1.72
N SER A 245 -20.48 -9.49 2.55
CA SER A 245 -21.71 -8.74 2.80
C SER A 245 -21.44 -7.51 3.67
N ALA A 246 -22.27 -6.48 3.51
CA ALA A 246 -22.15 -5.25 4.28
C ALA A 246 -22.36 -5.50 5.79
N ASP A 247 -23.22 -6.44 6.18
CA ASP A 247 -23.43 -6.78 7.60
C ASP A 247 -22.17 -7.39 8.24
N ALA A 248 -21.45 -8.26 7.53
CA ALA A 248 -20.22 -8.87 8.01
C ALA A 248 -19.11 -7.83 8.18
N LEU A 249 -18.95 -6.91 7.22
CA LEU A 249 -18.01 -5.79 7.38
C LEU A 249 -18.42 -4.83 8.50
N LYS A 250 -19.72 -4.62 8.70
CA LYS A 250 -20.23 -3.80 9.80
C LYS A 250 -19.96 -4.46 11.15
N ALA A 251 -20.09 -5.77 11.26
CA ALA A 251 -19.80 -6.52 12.48
C ALA A 251 -18.31 -6.50 12.87
N ASP A 252 -17.42 -6.20 11.91
CA ASP A 252 -15.98 -6.09 12.12
C ASP A 252 -15.49 -4.64 12.20
N ASP A 253 -16.39 -3.65 12.27
CA ASP A 253 -16.06 -2.21 12.25
C ASP A 253 -15.16 -1.82 11.06
N ARG A 254 -15.49 -2.39 9.90
CA ARG A 254 -14.77 -2.20 8.63
C ARG A 254 -15.59 -1.58 7.52
N LEU A 255 -16.90 -1.43 7.72
CA LEU A 255 -17.79 -0.81 6.74
C LEU A 255 -17.93 0.68 7.01
N THR A 256 -17.46 1.51 6.08
CA THR A 256 -17.78 2.93 6.10
C THR A 256 -19.18 3.21 5.54
N ARG A 257 -19.80 4.31 5.96
CA ARG A 257 -21.07 4.79 5.38
C ARG A 257 -20.92 5.04 3.89
N ARG A 258 -19.78 5.59 3.43
CA ARG A 258 -19.54 5.82 2.00
C ARG A 258 -19.46 4.54 1.18
N GLU A 259 -18.77 3.52 1.68
CA GLU A 259 -18.72 2.21 1.01
C GLU A 259 -20.12 1.58 0.94
N LEU A 260 -20.92 1.74 1.98
CA LEU A 260 -22.31 1.29 2.00
C LEU A 260 -23.20 2.07 1.02
N ASP A 261 -23.08 3.40 0.99
CA ASP A 261 -23.85 4.26 0.08
C ASP A 261 -23.50 3.93 -1.39
N PHE A 262 -22.22 3.74 -1.70
CA PHE A 262 -21.80 3.27 -3.02
C PHE A 262 -22.37 1.88 -3.34
N ALA A 263 -22.28 0.93 -2.40
CA ALA A 263 -22.79 -0.42 -2.61
C ALA A 263 -24.30 -0.46 -2.83
N ARG A 264 -25.06 0.43 -2.18
CA ARG A 264 -26.51 0.56 -2.40
C ARG A 264 -26.86 1.15 -3.76
N LEU A 265 -26.08 2.12 -4.23
CA LEU A 265 -26.30 2.80 -5.50
C LEU A 265 -25.82 1.97 -6.71
N ASN A 266 -24.93 1.01 -6.49
CA ASN A 266 -24.39 0.18 -7.55
C ASN A 266 -25.24 -1.09 -7.75
N PRO A 267 -25.94 -1.25 -8.87
CA PRO A 267 -26.78 -2.42 -9.12
C PRO A 267 -26.03 -3.76 -9.13
N ARG A 268 -24.69 -3.75 -9.27
CA ARG A 268 -23.84 -4.94 -9.24
C ARG A 268 -23.50 -5.41 -7.82
N ASN A 269 -23.74 -4.57 -6.81
CA ASN A 269 -23.38 -4.82 -5.41
C ASN A 269 -24.56 -5.42 -4.63
N ARG A 270 -25.23 -6.40 -5.24
CA ARG A 270 -26.44 -7.04 -4.72
C ARG A 270 -26.33 -8.57 -4.78
N PHE A 271 -26.90 -9.25 -3.78
CA PHE A 271 -26.91 -10.71 -3.70
C PHE A 271 -27.96 -11.35 -4.63
N ASP A 272 -29.08 -10.65 -4.89
CA ASP A 272 -30.22 -11.10 -5.71
C ASP A 272 -30.01 -10.95 -7.22
N ARG A 273 -28.76 -10.71 -7.65
CA ARG A 273 -28.42 -10.60 -9.07
C ARG A 273 -28.61 -11.95 -9.78
N ASP A 274 -29.23 -11.92 -10.94
CA ASP A 274 -29.28 -13.05 -11.86
C ASP A 274 -28.63 -12.66 -13.19
N HIS A 275 -27.94 -13.60 -13.85
CA HIS A 275 -27.22 -13.40 -15.10
C HIS A 275 -28.11 -12.78 -16.20
N GLY A 276 -29.40 -13.12 -16.21
CA GLY A 276 -30.37 -12.60 -17.18
C GLY A 276 -30.60 -11.08 -17.09
N GLN A 277 -30.31 -10.45 -15.95
CA GLN A 277 -30.55 -9.01 -15.73
C GLN A 277 -29.48 -8.08 -16.30
N PHE A 278 -28.29 -8.61 -16.65
CA PHE A 278 -27.24 -7.82 -17.30
C PHE A 278 -27.11 -8.11 -18.80
N GLY A 279 -27.65 -9.25 -19.26
CA GLY A 279 -27.64 -9.65 -20.67
C GLY A 279 -28.89 -9.22 -21.43
N ASP A 280 -30.10 -9.54 -20.94
CA ASP A 280 -31.31 -9.50 -21.78
C ASP A 280 -32.63 -9.05 -21.10
N GLN A 281 -32.68 -8.83 -19.77
CA GLN A 281 -33.93 -8.53 -19.04
C GLN A 281 -34.09 -7.09 -18.53
N GLY A 282 -33.38 -6.13 -19.13
CA GLY A 282 -33.54 -4.71 -18.83
C GLY A 282 -32.85 -4.27 -17.53
N PRO A 283 -32.91 -2.97 -17.19
CA PRO A 283 -32.08 -2.39 -16.14
C PRO A 283 -32.43 -2.97 -14.76
N VAL A 284 -31.40 -3.37 -14.02
CA VAL A 284 -31.50 -3.65 -12.58
C VAL A 284 -32.20 -2.48 -11.91
N ARG A 285 -33.22 -2.76 -11.09
CA ARG A 285 -33.97 -1.75 -10.32
C ARG A 285 -33.03 -1.13 -9.27
N GLY A 286 -32.22 -0.15 -9.68
CA GLY A 286 -31.10 0.41 -8.92
C GLY A 286 -31.44 1.17 -7.63
N GLN A 287 -32.69 1.12 -7.16
CA GLN A 287 -33.16 1.84 -5.96
C GLN A 287 -33.83 0.94 -4.93
N ALA A 288 -33.85 -0.39 -5.11
CA ALA A 288 -34.40 -1.27 -4.09
C ALA A 288 -33.49 -1.29 -2.86
N ASN A 289 -33.97 -0.75 -1.72
CA ASN A 289 -33.31 -0.83 -0.42
C ASN A 289 -33.17 -2.30 0.01
N LEU A 290 -31.98 -2.86 -0.15
CA LEU A 290 -31.66 -4.21 0.31
C LEU A 290 -31.24 -4.24 1.78
N PRO A 291 -31.52 -5.35 2.50
CA PRO A 291 -30.86 -5.64 3.77
C PRO A 291 -29.33 -5.66 3.62
N LEU A 292 -28.60 -5.34 4.70
CA LEU A 292 -27.14 -5.34 4.70
C LEU A 292 -26.55 -6.72 4.36
N SER A 293 -27.21 -7.80 4.77
CA SER A 293 -26.84 -9.18 4.44
C SER A 293 -26.91 -9.48 2.94
N GLN A 294 -27.69 -8.71 2.18
CA GLN A 294 -27.85 -8.84 0.72
C GLN A 294 -27.11 -7.74 -0.06
N THR A 295 -26.46 -6.81 0.63
CA THR A 295 -25.65 -5.76 0.01
C THR A 295 -24.21 -6.24 -0.06
N VAL A 296 -23.66 -6.34 -1.27
CA VAL A 296 -22.32 -6.86 -1.53
C VAL A 296 -21.31 -5.71 -1.52
N VAL A 297 -20.24 -5.84 -0.75
CA VAL A 297 -19.14 -4.88 -0.73
C VAL A 297 -17.89 -5.55 -1.30
N PRO A 298 -17.43 -5.13 -2.50
CA PRO A 298 -16.20 -5.67 -3.07
C PRO A 298 -14.98 -5.20 -2.27
N ARG A 299 -14.12 -6.15 -1.89
CA ARG A 299 -12.82 -5.90 -1.24
C ARG A 299 -11.73 -6.58 -2.08
N GLY A 300 -10.67 -5.84 -2.40
CA GLY A 300 -9.56 -6.32 -3.22
C GLY A 300 -8.58 -7.16 -2.40
N ASN A 301 -9.04 -8.25 -1.76
CA ASN A 301 -8.18 -9.02 -0.86
C ASN A 301 -7.15 -9.83 -1.64
N GLY A 302 -5.90 -9.82 -1.19
CA GLY A 302 -4.78 -10.46 -1.86
C GLY A 302 -4.84 -11.98 -1.78
N PHE A 303 -5.36 -12.52 -0.67
CA PHE A 303 -5.58 -13.98 -0.51
C PHE A 303 -6.51 -14.55 -1.57
N ALA A 304 -7.41 -13.71 -2.11
CA ALA A 304 -8.34 -14.11 -3.15
C ALA A 304 -7.70 -14.09 -4.53
N VAL A 305 -6.68 -13.26 -4.74
CA VAL A 305 -6.06 -12.93 -6.02
C VAL A 305 -4.86 -13.82 -6.34
N TRP A 306 -4.07 -14.15 -5.32
CA TRP A 306 -2.82 -14.88 -5.46
C TRP A 306 -2.78 -16.05 -4.48
N ASN A 307 -2.22 -17.17 -4.93
CA ASN A 307 -1.79 -18.26 -4.08
C ASN A 307 -0.26 -18.28 -4.00
N VAL A 308 0.29 -18.56 -2.82
CA VAL A 308 1.72 -18.79 -2.66
C VAL A 308 2.02 -20.24 -3.01
N LYS A 309 2.99 -20.45 -3.91
CA LYS A 309 3.41 -21.77 -4.36
C LYS A 309 4.15 -22.50 -3.23
N PRO A 310 3.69 -23.68 -2.78
CA PRO A 310 4.13 -24.31 -1.53
C PRO A 310 5.61 -24.75 -1.55
N ASP A 311 6.15 -25.12 -2.71
CA ASP A 311 7.51 -25.69 -2.82
C ASP A 311 8.61 -24.67 -3.09
N THR A 312 8.27 -23.38 -3.08
CA THR A 312 9.21 -22.30 -3.38
C THR A 312 10.05 -21.90 -2.17
N GLY A 313 11.22 -21.30 -2.41
CA GLY A 313 12.10 -20.80 -1.35
C GLY A 313 11.38 -19.87 -0.37
N PHE A 314 10.51 -18.99 -0.88
CA PHE A 314 9.70 -18.08 -0.07
C PHE A 314 8.73 -18.83 0.88
N ALA A 315 8.00 -19.82 0.37
CA ALA A 315 7.07 -20.59 1.18
C ALA A 315 7.79 -21.41 2.26
N LYS A 316 8.91 -22.04 1.90
CA LYS A 316 9.76 -22.81 2.82
C LYS A 316 10.33 -21.92 3.93
N ASP A 317 10.85 -20.76 3.58
CA ASP A 317 11.41 -19.80 4.53
C ASP A 317 10.35 -19.26 5.49
N ALA A 318 9.17 -18.88 4.97
CA ALA A 318 8.05 -18.48 5.81
C ALA A 318 7.59 -19.60 6.75
N ALA A 319 7.54 -20.85 6.29
CA ALA A 319 7.20 -22.00 7.13
C ALA A 319 8.22 -22.23 8.25
N LEU A 320 9.52 -22.19 7.96
CA LEU A 320 10.60 -22.31 8.94
C LEU A 320 10.52 -21.24 10.04
N GLN A 321 10.04 -20.06 9.69
CA GLN A 321 9.95 -18.91 10.58
C GLN A 321 8.55 -18.67 11.16
N HIS A 322 7.62 -19.61 10.93
CA HIS A 322 6.22 -19.56 11.32
C HIS A 322 5.51 -18.26 10.91
N LYS A 323 5.85 -17.71 9.73
CA LYS A 323 5.28 -16.47 9.20
C LYS A 323 4.06 -16.73 8.32
N PRO A 324 2.99 -15.92 8.47
CA PRO A 324 1.89 -15.99 7.54
C PRO A 324 2.29 -15.42 6.18
N VAL A 325 1.69 -16.01 5.14
CA VAL A 325 1.85 -15.57 3.76
C VAL A 325 0.47 -15.47 3.13
N VAL A 326 0.34 -14.56 2.16
CA VAL A 326 -0.92 -14.21 1.50
C VAL A 326 -0.73 -14.26 -0.02
N ALA A 327 0.16 -13.44 -0.58
CA ALA A 327 0.27 -13.21 -2.02
C ALA A 327 1.71 -13.28 -2.57
N GLY A 328 2.72 -13.55 -1.74
CA GLY A 328 4.14 -13.47 -2.09
C GLY A 328 4.73 -12.06 -1.90
N PRO A 329 6.07 -11.90 -2.08
CA PRO A 329 6.76 -10.63 -1.89
C PRO A 329 6.05 -9.46 -2.58
N SER A 330 5.75 -8.39 -1.83
CA SER A 330 4.81 -7.37 -2.29
C SER A 330 5.42 -6.42 -3.32
N GLY A 331 5.18 -6.69 -4.60
CA GLY A 331 5.42 -5.72 -5.66
C GLY A 331 4.54 -4.46 -5.54
N THR A 332 3.41 -4.53 -4.84
CA THR A 332 2.56 -3.36 -4.55
C THR A 332 3.29 -2.40 -3.61
N THR A 333 3.85 -2.91 -2.49
CA THR A 333 4.67 -2.09 -1.58
C THR A 333 5.88 -1.51 -2.26
N ASP A 334 6.59 -2.29 -3.09
CA ASP A 334 7.75 -1.79 -3.84
C ASP A 334 7.38 -0.57 -4.70
N ARG A 335 6.26 -0.61 -5.43
CA ARG A 335 5.78 0.52 -6.24
C ARG A 335 5.38 1.73 -5.40
N PHE A 336 4.72 1.51 -4.25
CA PHE A 336 4.42 2.59 -3.30
C PHE A 336 5.69 3.28 -2.83
N MET A 337 6.69 2.50 -2.44
CA MET A 337 7.98 2.99 -1.98
C MET A 337 8.71 3.74 -3.10
N THR A 338 8.72 3.23 -4.33
CA THR A 338 9.27 3.95 -5.49
C THR A 338 8.60 5.31 -5.68
N ALA A 339 7.26 5.37 -5.66
CA ALA A 339 6.54 6.62 -5.82
C ALA A 339 6.81 7.60 -4.67
N ALA A 340 6.89 7.10 -3.43
CA ALA A 340 7.25 7.91 -2.27
C ALA A 340 8.70 8.41 -2.34
N ARG A 341 9.65 7.61 -2.84
CA ARG A 341 11.04 8.03 -3.09
C ARG A 341 11.13 9.08 -4.17
N LEU A 342 10.38 8.93 -5.27
CA LEU A 342 10.27 9.96 -6.31
C LEU A 342 9.74 11.28 -5.75
N LEU A 343 8.77 11.24 -4.84
CA LEU A 343 8.23 12.41 -4.11
C LEU A 343 9.00 12.72 -2.80
N GLY A 344 10.19 12.16 -2.62
CA GLY A 344 10.87 12.09 -1.33
C GLY A 344 11.10 13.44 -0.68
N ASN A 345 11.52 14.45 -1.47
CA ASN A 345 11.76 15.80 -0.98
C ASN A 345 10.47 16.48 -0.47
N GLY A 346 9.36 16.29 -1.19
CA GLY A 346 8.05 16.79 -0.78
C GLY A 346 7.55 16.12 0.50
N LEU A 347 7.74 14.81 0.63
CA LEU A 347 7.35 14.06 1.83
C LEU A 347 8.19 14.45 3.04
N VAL A 348 9.52 14.48 2.90
CA VAL A 348 10.46 14.83 3.97
C VAL A 348 10.19 16.25 4.50
N SER A 349 10.07 17.23 3.61
CA SER A 349 9.81 18.63 4.00
C SER A 349 8.39 18.84 4.56
N GLY A 350 7.39 18.18 3.96
CA GLY A 350 5.99 18.26 4.41
C GLY A 350 5.79 17.70 5.82
N LEU A 351 6.49 16.61 6.14
CA LEU A 351 6.53 16.02 7.48
C LEU A 351 7.52 16.69 8.43
N GLY A 352 8.36 17.61 7.94
CA GLY A 352 9.37 18.30 8.75
C GLY A 352 10.49 17.39 9.27
N LEU A 353 10.82 16.33 8.53
CA LEU A 353 11.88 15.38 8.91
C LEU A 353 13.29 15.92 8.65
N ASP A 354 13.39 16.98 7.83
CA ASP A 354 14.62 17.65 7.38
C ASP A 354 15.27 18.57 8.42
N GLN A 355 14.67 18.71 9.60
CA GLN A 355 15.21 19.49 10.70
C GLN A 355 16.28 18.67 11.43
N PRO A 356 17.53 19.16 11.55
CA PRO A 356 18.56 18.49 12.33
C PRO A 356 18.14 18.36 13.80
N LYS A 357 18.36 17.19 14.41
CA LYS A 357 18.23 17.04 15.86
C LYS A 357 19.48 17.61 16.54
N ALA A 358 19.37 17.90 17.84
CA ALA A 358 20.49 18.47 18.60
C ALA A 358 21.76 17.62 18.46
N GLY A 359 22.84 18.23 17.97
CA GLY A 359 24.12 17.55 17.75
C GLY A 359 24.26 16.77 16.44
N GLU A 360 23.24 16.74 15.58
CA GLU A 360 23.36 16.14 14.24
C GLU A 360 23.98 17.10 13.23
N SER A 361 24.90 16.59 12.39
CA SER A 361 25.34 17.27 11.17
C SER A 361 24.22 17.26 10.12
N ARG A 362 24.35 18.07 9.07
CA ARG A 362 23.38 18.08 7.97
C ARG A 362 23.28 16.73 7.26
N GLU A 363 24.42 16.09 7.00
CA GLU A 363 24.48 14.77 6.35
C GLU A 363 23.81 13.68 7.20
N GLN A 364 24.00 13.73 8.52
CA GLN A 364 23.32 12.83 9.46
C GLN A 364 21.81 13.06 9.46
N ALA A 365 21.38 14.33 9.45
CA ALA A 365 19.97 14.69 9.38
C ALA A 365 19.32 14.22 8.06
N ASP A 366 20.00 14.38 6.92
CA ASP A 366 19.50 13.94 5.61
C ASP A 366 19.40 12.40 5.55
N THR A 367 20.43 11.68 6.04
CA THR A 367 20.41 10.21 6.13
C THR A 367 19.27 9.72 7.02
N ARG A 368 19.10 10.34 8.19
CA ARG A 368 18.01 10.04 9.11
C ARG A 368 16.66 10.32 8.47
N ALA A 369 16.47 11.48 7.85
CA ALA A 369 15.20 11.88 7.24
C ALA A 369 14.76 10.89 6.15
N GLN A 370 15.70 10.41 5.31
CA GLN A 370 15.43 9.37 4.31
C GLN A 370 14.99 8.05 4.94
N ARG A 371 15.67 7.61 6.00
CA ARG A 371 15.28 6.40 6.74
C ARG A 371 13.90 6.55 7.39
N GLU A 372 13.67 7.63 8.13
CA GLU A 372 12.39 7.90 8.82
C GLU A 372 11.24 7.99 7.80
N MET A 373 11.45 8.63 6.65
CA MET A 373 10.48 8.68 5.56
C MET A 373 10.15 7.26 5.04
N LYS A 374 11.16 6.44 4.74
CA LYS A 374 10.97 5.07 4.26
C LYS A 374 10.22 4.20 5.28
N GLU A 375 10.56 4.32 6.57
CA GLU A 375 9.89 3.59 7.66
C GLU A 375 8.42 4.00 7.81
N LEU A 376 8.11 5.30 7.70
CA LEU A 376 6.73 5.80 7.72
C LEU A 376 5.92 5.32 6.52
N VAL A 377 6.52 5.29 5.32
CA VAL A 377 5.85 4.75 4.12
C VAL A 377 5.60 3.25 4.26
N ARG A 378 6.55 2.48 4.79
CA ARG A 378 6.34 1.06 5.12
C ARG A 378 5.23 0.88 6.13
N TRP A 379 5.19 1.67 7.20
CA TRP A 379 4.14 1.61 8.23
C TRP A 379 2.75 1.92 7.66
N MET A 380 2.66 2.94 6.81
CA MET A 380 1.45 3.27 6.06
C MET A 380 1.04 2.14 5.10
N ALA A 381 2.00 1.53 4.39
CA ALA A 381 1.73 0.38 3.54
C ALA A 381 1.25 -0.85 4.33
N THR A 382 1.77 -1.08 5.54
CA THR A 382 1.25 -2.11 6.46
C THR A 382 -0.22 -1.85 6.80
N GLY A 383 -0.55 -0.62 7.22
CA GLY A 383 -1.92 -0.26 7.55
C GLY A 383 -2.89 -0.31 6.36
N TYR A 384 -2.40 -0.12 5.14
CA TYR A 384 -3.22 -0.24 3.94
C TYR A 384 -3.39 -1.69 3.47
N LEU A 385 -2.28 -2.41 3.31
CA LEU A 385 -2.24 -3.70 2.61
C LEU A 385 -2.52 -4.87 3.53
N VAL A 386 -2.10 -4.82 4.79
CA VAL A 386 -2.31 -5.93 5.73
C VAL A 386 -3.70 -5.87 6.35
N ASP A 387 -4.19 -4.67 6.70
CA ASP A 387 -5.55 -4.51 7.25
C ASP A 387 -6.59 -4.96 6.22
N ASP A 388 -6.42 -4.63 4.93
CA ASP A 388 -7.28 -5.11 3.83
C ASP A 388 -6.93 -6.53 3.33
N ASN A 389 -6.11 -7.30 4.06
CA ASN A 389 -5.73 -8.67 3.74
C ASN A 389 -5.16 -8.84 2.31
N HIS A 390 -4.50 -7.81 1.80
CA HIS A 390 -3.80 -7.81 0.51
C HIS A 390 -2.44 -8.50 0.60
N HIS A 391 -1.77 -8.35 1.74
CA HIS A 391 -0.46 -8.92 2.02
C HIS A 391 -0.33 -9.29 3.49
N SER A 392 0.61 -10.18 3.81
CA SER A 392 1.13 -10.28 5.19
C SER A 392 2.18 -9.22 5.47
N MET A 393 2.52 -9.00 6.74
CA MET A 393 3.53 -8.00 7.10
C MET A 393 4.91 -8.34 6.53
N ILE A 394 5.27 -9.63 6.46
CA ILE A 394 6.54 -10.03 5.84
C ILE A 394 6.58 -9.65 4.36
N GLU A 395 5.48 -9.82 3.62
CA GLU A 395 5.41 -9.47 2.20
C GLU A 395 5.54 -7.96 1.98
N VAL A 396 4.90 -7.15 2.82
CA VAL A 396 5.07 -5.69 2.83
C VAL A 396 6.51 -5.32 3.15
N ASN A 397 7.10 -5.95 4.17
CA ASN A 397 8.46 -5.66 4.59
C ASN A 397 9.49 -5.96 3.50
N LEU A 398 9.36 -7.11 2.82
CA LEU A 398 10.22 -7.48 1.70
C LEU A 398 10.09 -6.51 0.51
N GLY A 399 8.89 -6.00 0.23
CA GLY A 399 8.71 -4.96 -0.78
C GLY A 399 9.38 -3.65 -0.39
N ALA A 400 9.33 -3.27 0.88
CA ALA A 400 10.01 -2.08 1.38
C ALA A 400 11.53 -2.26 1.49
N ALA A 401 12.00 -3.50 1.68
CA ALA A 401 13.41 -3.82 1.80
C ALA A 401 14.21 -3.46 0.55
N ASN A 402 13.61 -3.54 -0.65
CA ASN A 402 14.25 -3.08 -1.90
C ASN A 402 14.70 -1.61 -1.85
N HIS A 403 14.13 -0.81 -0.95
CA HIS A 403 14.44 0.61 -0.80
C HIS A 403 15.40 0.84 0.37
N GLY A 404 16.24 -0.15 0.70
CA GLY A 404 17.29 -0.04 1.71
C GLY A 404 16.80 -0.13 3.16
N LEU A 405 15.56 -0.60 3.39
CA LEU A 405 15.11 -0.97 4.73
C LEU A 405 15.53 -2.41 5.06
N PRO A 406 15.76 -2.75 6.35
CA PRO A 406 16.08 -4.13 6.73
C PRO A 406 14.96 -5.10 6.37
N ALA A 407 15.31 -6.26 5.82
CA ALA A 407 14.40 -7.39 5.69
C ALA A 407 14.17 -8.02 7.08
N GLN A 408 12.96 -7.84 7.63
CA GLN A 408 12.59 -8.30 8.97
C GLN A 408 11.82 -9.62 8.87
N TRP A 409 12.45 -10.67 9.36
CA TRP A 409 11.96 -12.05 9.34
C TRP A 409 11.76 -12.61 10.75
N GLY A 410 12.57 -12.16 11.71
CA GLY A 410 12.48 -12.54 13.13
C GLY A 410 11.35 -11.84 13.89
N PRO A 411 11.32 -11.98 15.24
CA PRO A 411 10.31 -11.35 16.09
C PRO A 411 10.24 -9.81 15.99
N SER A 412 11.32 -9.17 15.53
CA SER A 412 11.37 -7.72 15.29
C SER A 412 10.35 -7.25 14.25
N LEU A 413 9.91 -8.12 13.33
CA LEU A 413 8.87 -7.78 12.33
C LEU A 413 7.61 -7.19 12.98
N TYR A 414 7.21 -7.68 14.16
CA TYR A 414 5.99 -7.25 14.85
C TYR A 414 6.22 -6.29 16.01
N ARG A 415 7.47 -6.10 16.43
CA ARG A 415 7.81 -5.31 17.63
C ARG A 415 8.57 -4.03 17.33
N GLU A 416 9.25 -4.00 16.18
CA GLU A 416 10.16 -2.93 15.80
C GLU A 416 9.84 -2.41 14.40
N PRO A 417 8.62 -1.86 14.18
CA PRO A 417 8.28 -1.21 12.92
C PRO A 417 9.12 0.05 12.64
N PHE A 418 9.80 0.60 13.65
CA PHE A 418 10.70 1.74 13.52
C PHE A 418 12.07 1.43 14.13
N SER A 419 13.15 1.91 13.53
CA SER A 419 14.51 1.76 14.10
C SER A 419 14.76 2.71 15.28
N ALA A 420 14.04 3.82 15.33
CA ALA A 420 14.08 4.81 16.40
C ALA A 420 12.74 5.57 16.47
N PRO A 421 12.41 6.25 17.59
CA PRO A 421 11.26 7.14 17.64
C PRO A 421 11.34 8.24 16.58
N ILE A 422 10.24 8.45 15.87
CA ILE A 422 10.10 9.47 14.83
C ILE A 422 9.23 10.59 15.38
N SER A 423 9.74 11.82 15.34
CA SER A 423 8.96 13.02 15.63
C SER A 423 8.83 13.80 14.34
N ALA A 424 7.58 14.01 13.92
CA ALA A 424 7.23 14.68 12.68
C ALA A 424 6.22 15.79 12.96
N ARG A 425 5.94 16.62 11.95
CA ARG A 425 4.96 17.69 12.06
C ARG A 425 3.57 17.11 12.32
N GLY A 426 3.06 17.33 13.54
CA GLY A 426 1.71 16.95 13.94
C GLY A 426 1.56 15.51 14.44
N PHE A 427 2.63 14.73 14.58
CA PHE A 427 2.60 13.43 15.27
C PHE A 427 3.99 13.00 15.74
N SER A 428 4.01 12.09 16.71
CA SER A 428 5.20 11.30 17.04
C SER A 428 4.81 9.82 17.07
N VAL A 429 5.71 8.94 16.65
CA VAL A 429 5.49 7.50 16.66
C VAL A 429 6.75 6.78 17.14
N SER A 430 6.55 5.72 17.91
CA SER A 430 7.61 4.86 18.43
C SER A 430 7.12 3.44 18.57
N ASN A 431 8.04 2.47 18.63
CA ASN A 431 7.69 1.08 18.89
C ASN A 431 6.89 0.93 20.19
N SER A 432 7.28 1.65 21.25
CA SER A 432 6.53 1.61 22.53
C SER A 432 5.11 2.18 22.42
N ALA A 433 4.89 3.21 21.60
CA ALA A 433 3.55 3.72 21.33
C ALA A 433 2.71 2.73 20.53
N VAL A 434 3.31 2.05 19.56
CA VAL A 434 2.63 1.00 18.78
C VAL A 434 2.24 -0.18 19.67
N MET A 435 3.15 -0.67 20.52
CA MET A 435 2.86 -1.79 21.43
C MET A 435 1.76 -1.44 22.45
N ARG A 436 1.76 -0.21 22.99
CA ARG A 436 0.64 0.26 23.83
C ARG A 436 -0.66 0.36 23.05
N GLY A 437 -0.63 0.78 21.78
CA GLY A 437 -1.81 0.79 20.92
C GLY A 437 -2.38 -0.62 20.76
N LEU A 438 -1.52 -1.62 20.56
CA LEU A 438 -1.89 -3.01 20.42
C LEU A 438 -2.56 -3.59 21.68
N GLU A 439 -2.08 -3.22 22.87
CA GLU A 439 -2.65 -3.66 24.16
C GLU A 439 -4.05 -3.10 24.43
N ASN A 440 -4.35 -1.91 23.89
CA ASN A 440 -5.60 -1.19 24.14
C ASN A 440 -6.66 -1.38 23.05
N GLN A 441 -6.30 -1.97 21.91
CA GLN A 441 -7.24 -2.18 20.81
C GLN A 441 -8.00 -3.51 20.96
N PRO A 442 -9.30 -3.53 20.63
CA PRO A 442 -10.04 -4.78 20.49
C PRO A 442 -9.34 -5.70 19.47
N HIS A 443 -9.46 -7.01 19.69
CA HIS A 443 -9.00 -7.98 18.69
C HIS A 443 -9.74 -7.77 17.36
N VAL A 444 -8.98 -7.69 16.27
CA VAL A 444 -9.53 -7.64 14.92
C VAL A 444 -9.98 -9.05 14.53
N ASN A 445 -11.24 -9.21 14.19
CA ASN A 445 -11.72 -10.49 13.67
C ASN A 445 -11.12 -10.74 12.28
N THR A 446 -10.35 -11.82 12.15
CA THR A 446 -9.68 -12.25 10.91
C THR A 446 -10.48 -13.29 10.13
N GLY A 447 -11.81 -13.26 10.26
CA GLY A 447 -12.71 -14.30 9.74
C GLY A 447 -12.78 -14.39 8.21
N TYR A 448 -11.76 -14.99 7.59
CA TYR A 448 -11.68 -15.19 6.14
C TYR A 448 -12.84 -16.04 5.59
N GLU A 449 -13.43 -16.89 6.42
CA GLU A 449 -14.60 -17.71 6.12
C GLU A 449 -15.87 -16.90 5.79
N ARG A 450 -15.89 -15.61 6.15
CA ARG A 450 -17.00 -14.70 5.86
C ARG A 450 -16.98 -14.19 4.42
N PHE A 451 -15.80 -14.22 3.78
CA PHE A 451 -15.70 -13.89 2.37
C PHE A 451 -16.38 -14.97 1.54
N ARG A 452 -17.18 -14.52 0.59
CA ARG A 452 -17.91 -15.37 -0.34
C ARG A 452 -17.27 -15.26 -1.72
N GLN A 453 -17.32 -16.36 -2.45
CA GLN A 453 -16.87 -16.43 -3.84
C GLN A 453 -18.08 -16.26 -4.75
N ASP A 454 -17.98 -15.31 -5.66
CA ASP A 454 -18.86 -15.13 -6.80
C ASP A 454 -18.49 -16.13 -7.89
N LEU A 455 -19.15 -17.27 -7.93
CA LEU A 455 -18.95 -18.24 -9.01
C LEU A 455 -19.44 -17.71 -10.37
N GLN A 456 -20.15 -16.57 -10.42
CA GLN A 456 -21.03 -16.15 -11.51
C GLN A 456 -20.79 -14.70 -11.98
N GLY A 457 -19.66 -14.08 -11.62
CA GLY A 457 -19.33 -12.72 -12.06
C GLY A 457 -18.97 -12.66 -13.54
N GLY A 458 -19.95 -12.34 -14.39
CA GLY A 458 -19.78 -12.05 -15.82
C GLY A 458 -18.91 -10.81 -16.11
N ASN A 459 -18.74 -10.49 -17.39
CA ASN A 459 -17.88 -9.39 -17.84
C ASN A 459 -18.31 -7.99 -17.30
N ARG A 460 -17.32 -7.10 -17.20
CA ARG A 460 -17.43 -5.81 -16.50
C ARG A 460 -18.08 -4.74 -17.39
N ALA A 461 -19.10 -4.04 -16.90
CA ALA A 461 -19.66 -2.89 -17.60
C ALA A 461 -18.69 -1.71 -17.50
N LYS A 462 -18.63 -0.92 -18.57
CA LYS A 462 -17.83 0.31 -18.59
C LYS A 462 -18.58 1.40 -17.84
N VAL A 463 -17.86 2.30 -17.17
CA VAL A 463 -18.48 3.46 -16.49
C VAL A 463 -17.78 4.73 -16.98
N THR A 464 -18.56 5.74 -17.36
CA THR A 464 -18.06 7.05 -17.76
C THR A 464 -17.57 7.85 -16.56
N ALA A 465 -16.79 8.90 -16.81
CA ALA A 465 -16.30 9.82 -15.77
C ALA A 465 -17.41 10.52 -14.97
N ASP A 466 -18.64 10.60 -15.50
CA ASP A 466 -19.83 11.14 -14.84
C ASP A 466 -20.70 10.08 -14.14
N GLY A 467 -20.22 8.82 -14.05
CA GLY A 467 -20.87 7.74 -13.30
C GLY A 467 -21.95 6.96 -14.06
N ARG A 468 -22.12 7.17 -15.38
CA ARG A 468 -23.07 6.39 -16.19
C ARG A 468 -22.47 5.06 -16.63
N ILE A 469 -23.29 4.02 -16.65
CA ILE A 469 -22.90 2.67 -17.06
C ILE A 469 -23.08 2.54 -18.58
N ILE A 470 -22.01 2.23 -19.33
CA ILE A 470 -22.01 1.95 -20.77
C ILE A 470 -21.81 0.44 -20.99
N GLY A 471 -22.85 -0.24 -21.47
CA GLY A 471 -22.78 -1.57 -22.10
C GLY A 471 -22.31 -2.74 -21.21
N ALA A 472 -23.04 -3.85 -21.25
CA ALA A 472 -22.55 -5.18 -20.85
C ALA A 472 -21.92 -5.87 -22.06
#